data_AF-A0A135I5T5-F1
#
_entry.id   AF-A0A135I5T5-F1
#
_cell.length_a   1.000
_cell.length_b   1.000
_cell.length_c   1.000
_cell.angle_alpha   90.00
_cell.angle_beta   90.00
_cell.angle_gamma   90.00
#
_symmetry.space_group_name_H-M   'P 1'
#
loop_
_entity.id
_entity.type
_entity.pdbx_description
1 polymer ?
#
loop_
_entity_poly.entity_id
_entity_poly.type
_entity_poly.pdbx_seq_one_letter_code
_entity_poly.pdbx_strand_id
1 'polypeptide(L)'
;MATTSNKSLSAGFSYLFASLPKIEKWFHLAVVVWVIGQLLSSFAMHVHGDTPASALTFIDKFHMYSGIALAPVALVFCGVILKRRSVSNMYPWLSLDFSVIKDDLQTLLKLQLPEARPKGLAATVEGLGLLALLLAIATGVTWYVFFSLDGSAPLLLSIHKTAVGAIEAYLYGHGIFALLHLVDWMRK
;
A
#
# COMPACT_ATOMS: atom_id res chain seq x y z
N MET A 1 9.53 18.22 37.91
CA MET A 1 10.45 17.14 37.52
C MET A 1 9.85 16.47 36.28
N ALA A 2 10.28 16.85 35.09
CA ALA A 2 9.76 16.28 33.85
C ALA A 2 10.36 14.89 33.67
N THR A 3 9.54 13.85 33.75
CA THR A 3 9.94 12.50 33.40
C THR A 3 10.17 12.48 31.90
N THR A 4 11.44 12.49 31.47
CA THR A 4 11.79 12.22 30.08
C THR A 4 11.36 10.79 29.77
N SER A 5 10.18 10.65 29.15
CA SER A 5 9.74 9.38 28.59
C SER A 5 10.87 8.84 27.71
N ASN A 6 11.39 7.66 28.04
CA ASN A 6 12.50 7.06 27.29
C ASN A 6 11.96 6.61 25.93
N LYS A 7 12.02 7.51 24.93
CA LYS A 7 11.51 7.26 23.58
C LYS A 7 12.42 6.31 22.85
N SER A 8 12.12 5.02 22.96
CA SER A 8 12.80 3.97 22.20
C SER A 8 12.15 3.78 20.82
N LEU A 9 12.90 3.17 19.90
CA LEU A 9 12.40 2.83 18.56
C LEU A 9 11.13 1.95 18.65
N SER A 10 11.12 0.98 19.57
CA SER A 10 9.97 0.10 19.83
C SER A 10 8.73 0.86 20.33
N ALA A 11 8.92 1.90 21.16
CA ALA A 11 7.82 2.77 21.61
C ALA A 11 7.24 3.58 20.44
N GLY A 12 8.10 4.07 19.54
CA GLY A 12 7.68 4.76 18.32
C GLY A 12 6.87 3.88 17.37
N PHE A 13 7.32 2.65 17.12
CA PHE A 13 6.53 1.66 16.37
C PHE A 13 5.18 1.38 17.04
N SER A 14 5.18 1.20 18.36
CA SER A 14 3.95 0.99 19.12
C SER A 14 2.97 2.17 18.98
N TYR A 15 3.49 3.40 18.94
CA TYR A 15 2.70 4.63 18.70
C TYR A 15 2.05 4.64 17.31
N LEU A 16 2.82 4.40 16.24
CA LEU A 16 2.30 4.42 14.86
C LEU A 16 1.17 3.41 14.64
N PHE A 17 1.27 2.26 15.29
CA PHE A 17 0.29 1.18 15.15
C PHE A 17 -0.70 1.13 16.31
N ALA A 18 -0.74 2.12 17.21
CA ALA A 18 -1.55 2.07 18.43
C ALA A 18 -3.06 1.90 18.13
N SER A 19 -3.54 2.51 17.05
CA SER A 19 -4.94 2.53 16.64
C SER A 19 -5.40 1.29 15.85
N LEU A 20 -4.49 0.37 15.48
CA LEU A 20 -4.83 -0.79 14.67
C LEU A 20 -5.11 -2.05 15.52
N PRO A 21 -6.11 -2.87 15.15
CA PRO A 21 -6.27 -4.21 15.71
C PRO A 21 -5.04 -5.09 15.45
N LYS A 22 -4.74 -6.03 16.36
CA LYS A 22 -3.57 -6.93 16.23
C LYS A 22 -3.50 -7.65 14.88
N ILE A 23 -4.63 -8.16 14.40
CA ILE A 23 -4.71 -8.88 13.13
C ILE A 23 -4.33 -7.99 11.94
N GLU A 24 -4.78 -6.74 11.94
CA GLU A 24 -4.47 -5.76 10.90
C GLU A 24 -2.99 -5.39 10.89
N LYS A 25 -2.35 -5.27 12.08
CA LYS A 25 -0.90 -5.02 12.16
C LYS A 25 -0.09 -6.11 11.49
N TRP A 26 -0.45 -7.38 11.73
CA TRP A 26 0.26 -8.52 11.14
C TRP A 26 0.05 -8.61 9.64
N PHE A 27 -1.18 -8.45 9.17
CA PHE A 27 -1.43 -8.42 7.72
C PHE A 27 -0.76 -7.22 7.05
N HIS A 28 -0.82 -6.03 7.66
CA HIS A 28 -0.15 -4.85 7.14
C HIS A 28 1.36 -5.08 7.02
N LEU A 29 2.00 -5.61 8.07
CA LEU A 29 3.43 -5.94 8.04
C LEU A 29 3.75 -6.97 6.95
N ALA A 30 2.97 -8.05 6.88
CA ALA A 30 3.16 -9.09 5.86
C ALA A 30 3.02 -8.52 4.44
N VAL A 31 1.97 -7.73 4.19
CA VAL A 31 1.71 -7.11 2.88
C VAL A 31 2.81 -6.12 2.52
N VAL A 32 3.23 -5.23 3.44
CA VAL A 32 4.29 -4.25 3.16
C VAL A 32 5.61 -4.94 2.84
N VAL A 33 6.02 -5.93 3.64
CA VAL A 33 7.26 -6.69 3.38
C VAL A 33 7.18 -7.40 2.03
N TRP A 34 6.04 -8.02 1.71
CA TRP A 34 5.84 -8.73 0.45
C TRP A 34 5.84 -7.78 -0.75
N VAL A 35 5.14 -6.65 -0.67
CA VAL A 35 5.12 -5.61 -1.71
C VAL A 35 6.52 -5.04 -1.94
N ILE A 36 7.30 -4.77 -0.88
CA ILE A 36 8.70 -4.36 -1.03
C ILE A 36 9.50 -5.44 -1.76
N GLY A 37 9.33 -6.72 -1.42
CA GLY A 37 9.96 -7.83 -2.14
C GLY A 37 9.55 -7.91 -3.63
N GLN A 38 8.29 -7.60 -3.94
CA GLN A 38 7.80 -7.52 -5.32
C GLN A 38 8.45 -6.36 -6.09
N LEU A 39 8.57 -5.18 -5.49
CA LEU A 39 9.27 -4.04 -6.10
C LEU A 39 10.78 -4.32 -6.29
N LEU A 40 11.43 -4.95 -5.31
CA LEU A 40 12.84 -5.30 -5.42
C LEU A 40 13.10 -6.37 -6.49
N SER A 41 12.24 -7.40 -6.56
CA SER A 41 12.35 -8.42 -7.60
C SER A 41 12.05 -7.85 -9.00
N SER A 42 11.14 -6.89 -9.14
CA SER A 42 10.82 -6.29 -10.44
C SER A 42 12.00 -5.52 -11.05
N PHE A 43 12.85 -4.88 -10.23
CA PHE A 43 14.08 -4.23 -10.70
C PHE A 43 15.10 -5.22 -11.30
N ALA A 44 15.05 -6.48 -10.89
CA ALA A 44 15.93 -7.53 -11.39
C ALA A 44 15.31 -8.35 -12.54
N MET A 45 14.03 -8.13 -12.85
CA MET A 45 13.35 -8.83 -13.95
C MET A 45 13.89 -8.40 -15.31
N HIS A 46 13.98 -9.35 -16.23
CA HIS A 46 14.39 -9.12 -17.62
C HIS A 46 13.24 -9.41 -18.60
N VAL A 47 12.00 -9.07 -18.20
CA VAL A 47 10.80 -9.30 -19.01
C VAL A 47 10.37 -8.04 -19.76
N HIS A 48 10.34 -8.17 -21.08
CA HIS A 48 9.80 -7.22 -22.04
C HIS A 48 8.53 -7.79 -22.68
N GLY A 49 7.81 -6.97 -23.45
CA GLY A 49 6.51 -7.33 -24.01
C GLY A 49 6.53 -8.54 -24.96
N ASP A 50 7.69 -8.83 -25.52
CA ASP A 50 7.99 -9.88 -26.50
C ASP A 50 8.89 -11.00 -25.93
N THR A 51 9.18 -10.99 -24.63
CA THR A 51 10.03 -12.03 -24.01
C THR A 51 9.31 -13.38 -24.02
N PRO A 52 9.85 -14.41 -24.70
CA PRO A 52 9.19 -15.71 -24.76
C PRO A 52 9.28 -16.44 -23.42
N ALA A 53 8.31 -17.32 -23.14
CA ALA A 53 8.26 -18.07 -21.88
C ALA A 53 9.53 -18.90 -21.59
N SER A 54 10.22 -19.38 -22.63
CA SER A 54 11.49 -20.13 -22.50
C SER A 54 12.66 -19.27 -22.02
N ALA A 55 12.59 -17.95 -22.16
CA ALA A 55 13.63 -17.01 -21.74
C ALA A 55 13.44 -16.49 -20.30
N LEU A 56 12.36 -16.89 -19.62
CA LEU A 56 12.10 -16.45 -18.24
C LEU A 56 13.16 -16.99 -17.27
N THR A 57 13.81 -16.06 -16.60
CA THR A 57 14.80 -16.34 -15.56
C THR A 57 14.13 -16.81 -14.26
N PHE A 58 14.94 -17.22 -13.28
CA PHE A 58 14.43 -17.55 -11.96
C PHE A 58 13.72 -16.36 -11.29
N ILE A 59 14.28 -15.15 -11.39
CA ILE A 59 13.71 -13.97 -10.71
C ILE A 59 12.37 -13.56 -11.34
N ASP A 60 12.22 -13.72 -12.66
CA ASP A 60 10.95 -13.45 -13.35
C ASP A 60 9.85 -14.40 -12.84
N LYS A 61 10.18 -15.70 -12.75
CA LYS A 61 9.27 -16.72 -12.21
C LYS A 61 8.96 -16.48 -10.73
N PHE A 62 9.96 -16.11 -9.94
CA PHE A 62 9.78 -15.79 -8.53
C PHE A 62 8.81 -14.61 -8.37
N HIS A 63 9.04 -13.49 -9.08
CA HIS A 63 8.16 -12.33 -9.04
C HIS A 63 6.72 -12.71 -9.40
N MET A 64 6.56 -13.39 -10.53
CA MET A 64 5.26 -13.82 -11.05
C MET A 64 4.48 -14.72 -10.08
N TYR A 65 5.09 -15.83 -9.63
CA TYR A 65 4.40 -16.77 -8.73
C TYR A 65 4.21 -16.20 -7.32
N SER A 66 5.18 -15.43 -6.81
CA SER A 66 5.06 -14.73 -5.53
C SER A 66 3.96 -13.66 -5.57
N GLY A 67 3.81 -12.96 -6.69
CA GLY A 67 2.74 -11.98 -6.90
C GLY A 67 1.36 -12.62 -6.95
N ILE A 68 1.23 -13.77 -7.62
CA ILE A 68 -0.01 -14.57 -7.60
C ILE A 68 -0.33 -15.05 -6.18
N ALA A 69 0.68 -15.52 -5.43
CA ALA A 69 0.50 -15.97 -4.05
C ALA A 69 0.12 -14.82 -3.09
N LEU A 70 0.51 -13.59 -3.39
CA LEU A 70 0.07 -12.40 -2.64
C LEU A 70 -1.43 -12.12 -2.81
N ALA A 71 -2.05 -12.52 -3.92
CA ALA A 71 -3.45 -12.24 -4.23
C ALA A 71 -4.44 -12.68 -3.11
N PRO A 72 -4.46 -13.96 -2.65
CA PRO A 72 -5.35 -14.35 -1.57
C PRO A 72 -5.06 -13.61 -0.25
N VAL A 73 -3.80 -13.33 0.06
CA VAL A 73 -3.42 -12.58 1.28
C VAL A 73 -3.95 -11.15 1.24
N ALA A 74 -3.82 -10.48 0.10
CA ALA A 74 -4.34 -9.13 -0.10
C ALA A 74 -5.87 -9.08 -0.05
N LEU A 75 -6.57 -10.08 -0.61
CA LEU A 75 -8.03 -10.17 -0.52
C LEU A 75 -8.50 -10.35 0.93
N VAL A 76 -7.83 -11.20 1.71
CA VAL A 76 -8.13 -11.36 3.14
C VAL A 76 -7.85 -10.06 3.89
N PHE A 77 -6.72 -9.41 3.63
CA PHE A 77 -6.37 -8.13 4.25
C PHE A 77 -7.40 -7.04 3.94
N CYS A 78 -7.85 -6.95 2.68
CA CYS A 78 -8.92 -6.07 2.27
C CYS A 78 -10.22 -6.35 3.04
N GLY A 79 -10.60 -7.64 3.16
CA GLY A 79 -11.75 -8.05 3.96
C GLY A 79 -11.64 -7.67 5.44
N VAL A 80 -10.44 -7.76 6.04
CA VAL A 80 -10.17 -7.33 7.42
C VAL A 80 -10.40 -5.83 7.56
N ILE A 81 -9.89 -5.01 6.64
CA ILE A 81 -10.06 -3.55 6.69
C ILE A 81 -11.53 -3.16 6.48
N LEU A 82 -12.21 -3.75 5.50
CA LEU A 82 -13.63 -3.48 5.21
C LEU A 82 -14.57 -3.87 6.35
N LYS A 83 -14.20 -4.84 7.19
CA LYS A 83 -14.94 -5.17 8.42
C LYS A 83 -14.79 -4.10 9.51
N ARG A 84 -13.64 -3.45 9.61
CA ARG A 84 -13.38 -2.41 10.62
C ARG A 84 -13.91 -1.05 10.19
N ARG A 85 -13.75 -0.70 8.91
CA ARG A 85 -13.99 0.65 8.40
C ARG A 85 -14.95 0.61 7.22
N SER A 86 -15.96 1.48 7.25
CA SER A 86 -16.89 1.61 6.14
C SER A 86 -16.19 2.16 4.88
N VAL A 87 -16.66 1.73 3.72
CA VAL A 87 -16.22 2.21 2.41
C VAL A 87 -16.35 3.74 2.32
N SER A 88 -17.46 4.31 2.80
CA SER A 88 -17.69 5.77 2.83
C SER A 88 -16.65 6.54 3.65
N ASN A 89 -16.02 5.93 4.65
CA ASN A 89 -14.98 6.57 5.44
C ASN A 89 -13.63 6.62 4.72
N MET A 90 -13.37 5.67 3.82
CA MET A 90 -12.12 5.59 3.04
C MET A 90 -12.23 6.28 1.69
N TYR A 91 -13.45 6.39 1.15
CA TYR A 91 -13.71 6.93 -0.17
C TYR A 91 -14.76 8.05 -0.08
N PRO A 92 -14.45 9.17 0.59
CA PRO A 92 -15.41 10.26 0.87
C PRO A 92 -16.05 10.86 -0.39
N TRP A 93 -15.36 10.79 -1.54
CA TRP A 93 -15.88 11.23 -2.84
C TRP A 93 -17.09 10.43 -3.32
N LEU A 94 -17.27 9.18 -2.88
CA LEU A 94 -18.48 8.40 -3.19
C LEU A 94 -19.74 9.00 -2.55
N SER A 95 -19.56 9.72 -1.44
CA SER A 95 -20.62 10.47 -0.77
C SER A 95 -20.56 11.98 -1.03
N LEU A 96 -19.65 12.44 -1.90
CA LEU A 96 -19.36 13.86 -2.16
C LEU A 96 -19.08 14.68 -0.89
N ASP A 97 -18.59 14.04 0.17
CA ASP A 97 -18.35 14.66 1.48
C ASP A 97 -16.86 14.90 1.70
N PHE A 98 -16.39 16.07 1.28
CA PHE A 98 -14.98 16.48 1.41
C PHE A 98 -14.71 17.37 2.63
N SER A 99 -15.68 17.52 3.54
CA SER A 99 -15.59 18.43 4.68
C SER A 99 -14.35 18.15 5.53
N VAL A 100 -14.15 16.89 5.92
CA VAL A 100 -13.03 16.46 6.77
C VAL A 100 -11.69 16.57 6.05
N ILE A 101 -11.63 16.24 4.75
CA ILE A 101 -10.40 16.42 3.95
C ILE A 101 -10.01 17.90 3.91
N LYS A 102 -10.97 18.80 3.72
CA LYS A 102 -10.71 20.24 3.68
C LYS A 102 -10.11 20.74 5.01
N ASP A 103 -10.64 20.29 6.13
CA ASP A 103 -10.12 20.62 7.46
C ASP A 103 -8.70 20.05 7.68
N ASP A 104 -8.44 18.82 7.23
CA ASP A 104 -7.12 18.21 7.33
C ASP A 104 -6.09 18.96 6.46
N LEU A 105 -6.48 19.41 5.27
CA LEU A 105 -5.64 20.25 4.41
C LEU A 105 -5.34 21.60 5.07
N GLN A 106 -6.32 22.24 5.72
CA GLN A 106 -6.09 23.47 6.48
C GLN A 106 -5.13 23.26 7.66
N THR A 107 -5.17 22.09 8.29
CA THR A 107 -4.21 21.70 9.35
C THR A 107 -2.79 21.57 8.77
N LEU A 108 -2.65 20.90 7.62
CA LEU A 108 -1.36 20.77 6.94
C LEU A 108 -0.78 22.12 6.50
N LEU A 109 -1.62 23.06 6.04
CA LEU A 109 -1.20 24.43 5.70
C LEU A 109 -0.63 25.21 6.90
N LYS A 110 -0.97 24.80 8.13
CA LYS A 110 -0.40 25.34 9.38
C LYS A 110 0.85 24.60 9.82
N LEU A 111 1.41 23.71 8.98
CA LEU A 111 2.54 22.84 9.28
C LEU A 111 2.28 21.91 10.48
N GLN A 112 1.02 21.53 10.67
CA GLN A 112 0.58 20.58 11.69
C GLN A 112 0.10 19.31 11.02
N LEU A 113 0.33 18.16 11.65
CA LEU A 113 -0.18 16.89 11.16
C LEU A 113 -1.62 16.67 11.63
N PRO A 114 -2.57 16.36 10.72
CA PRO A 114 -3.95 16.09 11.09
C PRO A 114 -4.06 14.77 11.86
N GLU A 115 -5.04 14.69 12.75
CA GLU A 115 -5.37 13.45 13.47
C GLU A 115 -6.12 12.46 12.56
N ALA A 116 -5.91 11.17 12.78
CA ALA A 116 -6.57 10.13 12.00
C ALA A 116 -8.06 10.05 12.35
N ARG A 117 -8.93 10.35 11.39
CA ARG A 117 -10.39 10.33 11.55
C ARG A 117 -11.13 9.85 10.30
N PRO A 118 -12.36 9.32 10.44
CA PRO A 118 -13.20 8.93 9.30
C PRO A 118 -13.31 10.05 8.26
N LYS A 119 -13.27 9.70 6.97
CA LYS A 119 -13.32 10.64 5.83
C LYS A 119 -12.16 11.65 5.75
N GLY A 120 -11.21 11.63 6.68
CA GLY A 120 -10.02 12.46 6.63
C GLY A 120 -8.94 11.94 5.67
N LEU A 121 -7.81 12.64 5.61
CA LEU A 121 -6.68 12.30 4.75
C LEU A 121 -6.11 10.92 5.09
N ALA A 122 -5.86 10.62 6.36
CA ALA A 122 -5.32 9.31 6.76
C ALA A 122 -6.23 8.16 6.33
N ALA A 123 -7.55 8.33 6.46
CA ALA A 123 -8.52 7.33 6.05
C ALA A 123 -8.63 7.16 4.53
N THR A 124 -8.50 8.27 3.82
CA THR A 124 -8.49 8.30 2.36
C THR A 124 -7.24 7.62 1.80
N VAL A 125 -6.07 7.94 2.37
CA VAL A 125 -4.80 7.30 2.01
C VAL A 125 -4.88 5.79 2.23
N GLU A 126 -5.36 5.33 3.38
CA GLU A 126 -5.60 3.89 3.65
C GLU A 126 -6.44 3.22 2.54
N GLY A 127 -7.52 3.88 2.09
CA GLY A 127 -8.34 3.40 0.96
C GLY A 127 -7.59 3.38 -0.38
N LEU A 128 -6.84 4.44 -0.69
CA LEU A 128 -6.03 4.50 -1.92
C LEU A 128 -4.96 3.40 -1.95
N GLY A 129 -4.35 3.08 -0.80
CA GLY A 129 -3.40 1.98 -0.68
C GLY A 129 -4.04 0.62 -0.98
N LEU A 130 -5.24 0.37 -0.47
CA LEU A 130 -6.00 -0.84 -0.79
C LEU A 130 -6.34 -0.91 -2.28
N LEU A 131 -6.80 0.19 -2.88
CA LEU A 131 -7.14 0.23 -4.29
C LEU A 131 -5.92 -0.02 -5.18
N ALA A 132 -4.78 0.60 -4.87
CA ALA A 132 -3.54 0.42 -5.61
C ALA A 132 -3.04 -1.05 -5.50
N LEU A 133 -3.14 -1.66 -4.31
CA LEU A 133 -2.78 -3.08 -4.10
C LEU A 133 -3.67 -4.01 -4.93
N LEU A 134 -4.98 -3.82 -4.88
CA LEU A 134 -5.94 -4.63 -5.65
C LEU A 134 -5.75 -4.45 -7.15
N LEU A 135 -5.48 -3.23 -7.63
CA LEU A 135 -5.24 -2.94 -9.03
C LEU A 135 -3.94 -3.61 -9.52
N ALA A 136 -2.85 -3.50 -8.76
CA ALA A 136 -1.58 -4.15 -9.10
C ALA A 136 -1.73 -5.68 -9.17
N ILE A 137 -2.44 -6.28 -8.21
CA ILE A 137 -2.71 -7.72 -8.20
C ILE A 137 -3.60 -8.14 -9.36
N ALA A 138 -4.71 -7.45 -9.59
CA ALA A 138 -5.65 -7.78 -10.66
C ALA A 138 -4.94 -7.71 -12.03
N THR A 139 -4.22 -6.62 -12.30
CA THR A 139 -3.49 -6.45 -13.55
C THR A 139 -2.35 -7.46 -13.72
N GLY A 140 -1.64 -7.80 -12.64
CA GLY A 140 -0.56 -8.81 -12.68
C GLY A 140 -1.08 -10.23 -12.93
N VAL A 141 -2.17 -10.62 -12.26
CA VAL A 141 -2.83 -11.91 -12.49
C VAL A 141 -3.41 -11.99 -13.90
N THR A 142 -4.08 -10.94 -14.37
CA THR A 142 -4.59 -10.88 -15.74
C THR A 142 -3.44 -10.99 -16.75
N TRP A 143 -2.36 -10.24 -16.55
CA TRP A 143 -1.20 -10.33 -17.44
C TRP A 143 -0.61 -11.74 -17.47
N TYR A 144 -0.44 -12.38 -16.30
CA TYR A 144 0.03 -13.77 -16.22
C TYR A 144 -0.84 -14.75 -17.00
N VAL A 145 -2.17 -14.65 -16.89
CA VAL A 145 -3.11 -15.54 -17.58
C VAL A 145 -2.92 -15.44 -19.09
N PHE A 146 -2.93 -14.23 -19.65
CA PHE A 146 -2.80 -14.03 -21.10
C PHE A 146 -1.39 -14.39 -21.59
N PHE A 147 -0.35 -14.04 -20.83
CA PHE A 147 1.02 -14.45 -21.12
C PHE A 147 1.15 -15.99 -21.18
N SER A 148 0.46 -16.71 -20.30
CA SER A 148 0.49 -18.18 -20.26
C SER A 148 -0.25 -18.84 -21.42
N LEU A 149 -1.19 -18.14 -22.05
CA LEU A 149 -1.95 -18.65 -23.20
C LEU A 149 -1.22 -18.39 -24.52
N ASP A 150 -0.78 -17.14 -24.74
CA ASP A 150 -0.29 -16.68 -26.04
C ASP A 150 1.23 -16.43 -26.07
N GLY A 151 1.92 -16.60 -24.94
CA GLY A 151 3.37 -16.40 -24.81
C GLY A 151 3.84 -14.94 -24.82
N SER A 152 2.94 -13.98 -25.07
CA SER A 152 3.21 -12.55 -25.03
C SER A 152 1.94 -11.74 -24.75
N ALA A 153 2.07 -10.63 -24.02
CA ALA A 153 0.94 -9.75 -23.69
C ALA A 153 1.40 -8.32 -23.35
N PRO A 154 2.02 -7.60 -24.32
CA PRO A 154 2.72 -6.33 -24.08
C PRO A 154 1.83 -5.22 -23.52
N LEU A 155 0.57 -5.14 -23.96
CA LEU A 155 -0.38 -4.14 -23.45
C LEU A 155 -0.69 -4.37 -21.97
N LEU A 156 -0.92 -5.62 -21.57
CA LEU A 156 -1.20 -5.97 -20.17
C LEU A 156 0.02 -5.77 -19.28
N LEU A 157 1.24 -6.03 -19.79
CA LEU A 157 2.48 -5.65 -19.11
C LEU A 157 2.54 -4.14 -18.86
N SER A 158 2.25 -3.32 -19.89
CA SER A 158 2.24 -1.86 -19.74
C SER A 158 1.22 -1.39 -18.72
N ILE A 159 0.01 -1.97 -18.73
CA ILE A 159 -1.04 -1.65 -17.76
C ILE A 159 -0.59 -2.03 -16.34
N HIS A 160 0.01 -3.21 -16.18
CA HIS A 160 0.53 -3.66 -14.88
C HIS A 160 1.63 -2.74 -14.36
N LYS A 161 2.59 -2.33 -15.19
CA LYS A 161 3.63 -1.35 -14.81
C LYS A 161 3.01 -0.03 -14.34
N THR A 162 2.01 0.49 -15.05
CA THR A 162 1.29 1.70 -14.64
C THR A 162 0.58 1.52 -13.30
N ALA A 163 -0.07 0.37 -13.07
CA ALA A 163 -0.72 0.06 -11.80
C ALA A 163 0.27 -0.02 -10.63
N VAL A 164 1.44 -0.62 -10.85
CA VAL A 164 2.52 -0.69 -9.84
C VAL A 164 3.10 0.70 -9.55
N GLY A 165 3.12 1.62 -10.52
CA GLY A 165 3.47 3.03 -10.25
C GLY A 165 2.59 3.69 -9.18
N ALA A 166 1.31 3.30 -9.09
CA ALA A 166 0.42 3.76 -8.00
C ALA A 166 0.83 3.18 -6.63
N ILE A 167 1.31 1.93 -6.59
CA ILE A 167 1.88 1.31 -5.38
C ILE A 167 3.14 2.04 -4.93
N GLU A 168 4.05 2.38 -5.85
CA GLU A 168 5.28 3.11 -5.53
C GLU A 168 4.96 4.49 -4.95
N ALA A 169 4.08 5.24 -5.63
CA ALA A 169 3.63 6.55 -5.15
C ALA A 169 2.98 6.47 -3.76
N TYR A 170 2.15 5.44 -3.54
CA TYR A 170 1.53 5.17 -2.23
C TYR A 170 2.59 4.87 -1.16
N LEU A 171 3.55 3.98 -1.44
CA LEU A 171 4.58 3.57 -0.49
C LEU A 171 5.40 4.78 -0.02
N TYR A 172 5.82 5.64 -0.94
CA TYR A 172 6.54 6.87 -0.59
C TYR A 172 5.66 7.85 0.18
N GLY A 173 4.47 8.16 -0.32
CA GLY A 173 3.58 9.13 0.32
C GLY A 173 3.19 8.68 1.74
N HIS A 174 2.63 7.49 1.86
CA HIS A 174 2.21 6.92 3.14
C HIS A 174 3.39 6.75 4.11
N GLY A 175 4.52 6.21 3.62
CA GLY A 175 5.73 6.02 4.43
C GLY A 175 6.29 7.33 4.97
N ILE A 176 6.36 8.38 4.14
CA ILE A 176 6.81 9.71 4.57
C ILE A 176 5.88 10.27 5.65
N PHE A 177 4.56 10.20 5.48
CA PHE A 177 3.62 10.67 6.50
C PHE A 177 3.76 9.89 7.81
N ALA A 178 3.93 8.56 7.76
CA ALA A 178 4.18 7.76 8.95
C ALA A 178 5.47 8.20 9.67
N LEU A 179 6.54 8.48 8.94
CA LEU A 179 7.79 9.00 9.51
C LEU A 179 7.61 10.41 10.10
N LEU A 180 6.84 11.28 9.45
CA LEU A 180 6.54 12.62 9.98
C LEU A 180 5.77 12.55 11.30
N HIS A 181 4.77 11.66 11.42
CA HIS A 181 4.06 11.42 12.68
C HIS A 181 5.00 10.90 13.77
N LEU A 182 5.95 10.03 13.42
CA LEU A 182 6.95 9.55 14.37
C LEU A 182 7.87 10.69 14.84
N VAL A 183 8.29 11.58 13.93
CA VAL A 183 9.11 12.76 14.27
C VAL A 183 8.33 13.74 15.16
N ASP A 184 7.06 14.01 14.87
CA ASP A 184 6.20 14.85 15.70
C ASP A 184 6.04 14.27 17.11
N TRP A 185 5.77 12.96 17.21
CA TRP A 185 5.74 12.25 18.48
C TRP A 185 7.07 12.33 19.24
N MET A 186 8.21 12.23 18.55
CA MET A 186 9.53 12.36 19.19
C MET A 186 9.79 13.75 19.76
N ARG A 187 9.17 14.80 19.21
CA ARG A 187 9.34 16.20 19.67
C ARG A 187 8.46 16.57 20.86
N LYS A 188 7.29 15.94 21.01
CA LYS A 188 6.31 16.17 22.10
C LYS A 188 6.73 15.53 23.41
#